data_AF-A0A399YTH4-F1
#
_entry.id   AF-A0A399YTH4-F1
#
_cell.length_a   1.000
_cell.length_b   1.000
_cell.length_c   1.000
_cell.angle_alpha   90.00
_cell.angle_beta   90.00
_cell.angle_gamma   90.00
#
_symmetry.space_group_name_H-M   'P 1'
#
loop_
_entity.id
_entity.type
_entity.pdbx_description
1 polymer ?
#
loop_
_entity_poly.entity_id
_entity_poly.type
_entity_poly.pdbx_seq_one_letter_code
_entity_poly.pdbx_strand_id
1 'polypeptide(L)'
;MTRSHSRLLAALLAFAFALRVLFLLLADIHAPLTGDELAYQQIAEHVAAGRGLFQTNNPFFPGQALYAWQAPLYPFTLGALYALLGNQIFFAKLFGVLVGTATVYVVYDAARRVFRAATDKTRAERIALGAGLIVAVYPGFLTLAHLLLSEGL
;
A
#
# COMPACT_ATOMS: atom_id res chain seq x y z
N MET A 1 -12.72 23.74 6.46
CA MET A 1 -13.74 22.66 6.58
C MET A 1 -14.62 22.98 7.77
N THR A 2 -15.89 22.58 7.78
CA THR A 2 -16.65 22.65 9.04
C THR A 2 -16.13 21.55 9.99
N ARG A 3 -16.24 21.75 11.31
CA ARG A 3 -15.74 20.79 12.30
C ARG A 3 -16.32 19.38 12.10
N SER A 4 -17.57 19.27 11.62
CA SER A 4 -18.24 17.99 11.34
C SER A 4 -17.56 17.18 10.22
N HIS A 5 -17.26 17.79 9.07
CA HIS A 5 -16.64 17.08 7.94
C HIS A 5 -15.21 16.61 8.26
N SER A 6 -14.48 17.36 9.07
CA SER A 6 -13.13 16.97 9.50
C SER A 6 -13.18 15.72 10.39
N ARG A 7 -14.20 15.62 11.27
CA ARG A 7 -14.44 14.43 12.09
C ARG A 7 -14.84 13.23 11.24
N LEU A 8 -15.70 13.42 10.23
CA LEU A 8 -16.10 12.35 9.32
C LEU A 8 -14.93 11.82 8.49
N LEU A 9 -14.06 12.71 7.99
CA LEU A 9 -12.85 12.28 7.29
C LEU A 9 -11.91 11.50 8.22
N ALA A 10 -11.68 12.01 9.43
CA ALA A 10 -10.86 11.29 10.42
C ALA A 10 -11.45 9.91 10.75
N ALA A 11 -12.77 9.81 10.93
CA ALA A 11 -13.46 8.55 11.16
C ALA A 11 -13.32 7.60 9.96
N LEU A 12 -13.44 8.10 8.73
CA LEU A 12 -13.23 7.32 7.51
C LEU A 12 -11.80 6.76 7.43
N LEU A 13 -10.78 7.58 7.71
CA LEU A 13 -9.39 7.12 7.68
C LEU A 13 -9.08 6.13 8.81
N ALA A 14 -9.59 6.37 10.02
CA ALA A 14 -9.47 5.44 11.13
C ALA A 14 -10.15 4.10 10.82
N PHE A 15 -11.33 4.13 10.20
CA PHE A 15 -12.05 2.95 9.75
C PHE A 15 -11.27 2.20 8.66
N ALA A 16 -10.75 2.91 7.65
CA ALA A 16 -9.95 2.33 6.57
C ALA A 16 -8.67 1.65 7.10
N PHE A 17 -8.00 2.28 8.06
CA PHE A 17 -6.83 1.74 8.74
C PHE A 17 -7.19 0.49 9.55
N ALA A 18 -8.25 0.55 10.36
CA ALA A 18 -8.70 -0.57 11.17
C ALA A 18 -9.08 -1.79 10.32
N LEU A 19 -9.77 -1.58 9.18
CA LEU A 19 -10.07 -2.66 8.23
C LEU A 19 -8.80 -3.29 7.65
N ARG A 20 -7.82 -2.49 7.25
CA ARG A 20 -6.56 -3.01 6.67
C ARG A 20 -5.75 -3.79 7.70
N VAL A 21 -5.69 -3.31 8.95
CA VAL A 21 -5.09 -4.05 10.06
C VAL A 21 -5.83 -5.37 10.29
N LEU A 22 -7.17 -5.35 10.33
CA LEU A 22 -7.96 -6.56 10.48
C LEU A 22 -7.67 -7.57 9.37
N PHE A 23 -7.64 -7.14 8.11
CA PHE A 23 -7.34 -8.02 6.98
C PHE A 23 -5.91 -8.57 7.03
N LEU A 24 -4.93 -7.75 7.41
CA LEU A 24 -3.56 -8.21 7.62
C LEU A 24 -3.49 -9.29 8.72
N LEU A 25 -4.22 -9.11 9.83
CA LEU A 25 -4.27 -10.09 10.91
C LEU A 25 -4.98 -11.39 10.49
N LEU A 26 -6.08 -11.28 9.73
CA LEU A 26 -6.84 -12.44 9.23
C LEU A 26 -6.04 -13.23 8.18
N ALA A 27 -5.25 -12.56 7.36
CA ALA A 27 -4.41 -13.18 6.35
C ALA A 27 -3.11 -13.79 6.90
N ASP A 28 -2.88 -13.68 8.22
CA ASP A 28 -1.63 -14.00 8.90
C ASP A 28 -0.45 -13.07 8.52
N ILE A 29 0.10 -12.41 9.54
CA ILE A 29 1.30 -11.58 9.42
C ILE A 29 2.47 -12.41 8.88
N HIS A 30 2.52 -13.70 9.22
CA HIS A 30 3.57 -14.64 8.84
C HIS A 30 3.23 -15.49 7.62
N ALA A 31 2.15 -15.18 6.91
CA ALA A 31 1.83 -15.86 5.67
C ALA A 31 3.05 -15.89 4.71
N PRO A 32 3.36 -17.05 4.12
CA PRO A 32 4.51 -17.21 3.25
C PRO A 32 4.36 -16.33 2.01
N LEU A 33 5.48 -15.75 1.57
CA LEU A 33 5.53 -14.98 0.33
C LEU A 33 5.36 -15.90 -0.87
N THR A 34 4.63 -15.44 -1.88
CA THR A 34 4.37 -16.20 -3.10
C THR A 34 4.56 -15.35 -4.36
N GLY A 35 4.79 -16.01 -5.49
CA GLY A 35 4.90 -15.33 -6.79
C GLY A 35 5.89 -14.16 -6.77
N ASP A 36 5.43 -12.98 -7.22
CA ASP A 36 6.24 -11.78 -7.32
C ASP A 36 6.70 -11.22 -5.96
N GLU A 37 6.05 -11.57 -4.85
CA GLU A 37 6.47 -11.13 -3.51
C GLU A 37 7.87 -11.63 -3.17
N LEU A 38 8.23 -12.85 -3.62
CA LEU A 38 9.56 -13.42 -3.45
C LEU A 38 10.61 -12.57 -4.17
N ALA A 39 10.30 -12.11 -5.37
CA ALA A 39 11.16 -11.23 -6.16
C ALA A 39 11.35 -9.89 -5.44
N TYR A 40 10.24 -9.25 -5.05
CA TYR A 40 10.28 -7.96 -4.34
C TYR A 40 11.07 -8.04 -3.04
N GLN A 41 10.86 -9.10 -2.24
CA GLN A 41 11.60 -9.34 -1.01
C GLN A 41 13.09 -9.48 -1.26
N GLN A 42 13.52 -10.35 -2.18
CA GLN A 42 14.95 -10.59 -2.43
C GLN A 42 15.64 -9.31 -2.94
N ILE A 43 14.99 -8.59 -3.86
CA ILE A 43 15.55 -7.34 -4.39
C ILE A 43 15.67 -6.30 -3.28
N ALA A 44 14.65 -6.17 -2.41
CA ALA A 44 14.69 -5.24 -1.28
C ALA A 44 15.82 -5.57 -0.29
N GLU A 45 16.05 -6.85 0.01
CA GLU A 45 17.18 -7.29 0.83
C GLU A 45 18.54 -6.96 0.19
N HIS A 46 18.65 -7.09 -1.13
CA HIS A 46 19.86 -6.75 -1.86
C HIS A 46 20.11 -5.25 -1.87
N VAL A 47 19.07 -4.45 -2.07
CA VAL A 47 19.13 -2.99 -1.94
C VAL A 47 19.57 -2.59 -0.53
N ALA A 48 18.95 -3.14 0.51
CA ALA A 48 19.28 -2.84 1.91
C ALA A 48 20.74 -3.17 2.25
N ALA A 49 21.28 -4.22 1.65
CA ALA A 49 22.67 -4.64 1.80
C ALA A 49 23.67 -3.94 0.85
N GLY A 50 23.22 -2.99 0.02
CA GLY A 50 24.07 -2.30 -0.95
C GLY A 50 24.54 -3.16 -2.14
N ARG A 51 23.88 -4.30 -2.40
CA ARG A 51 24.20 -5.22 -3.51
C ARG A 51 23.53 -4.87 -4.84
N GLY A 52 22.54 -3.98 -4.82
CA GLY A 52 21.85 -3.47 -6.02
C GLY A 52 20.51 -4.16 -6.33
N LEU A 53 19.97 -3.87 -7.51
CA LEU A 53 18.63 -4.29 -7.95
C LEU A 53 18.68 -5.58 -8.78
N PHE A 54 18.75 -6.73 -8.12
CA PHE A 54 18.66 -8.03 -8.81
C PHE A 54 17.97 -9.09 -7.97
N GLN A 55 17.51 -10.13 -8.66
CA GLN A 55 16.97 -11.35 -8.07
C GLN A 55 17.59 -12.60 -8.72
N THR A 56 17.56 -13.71 -7.99
CA THR A 56 18.00 -15.04 -8.46
C THR A 56 16.96 -16.13 -8.16
N ASN A 57 15.82 -15.76 -7.56
CA ASN A 57 14.77 -16.68 -7.14
C ASN A 57 13.59 -16.76 -8.13
N ASN A 58 13.76 -16.26 -9.35
CA ASN A 58 12.71 -16.30 -10.37
C ASN A 58 12.53 -17.73 -10.92
N PRO A 59 11.33 -18.33 -10.82
CA PRO A 59 11.10 -19.71 -11.23
C PRO A 59 11.13 -19.93 -12.75
N PHE A 60 10.94 -18.86 -13.54
CA PHE A 60 10.97 -18.94 -15.01
C PHE A 60 12.39 -18.91 -15.58
N PHE A 61 13.37 -18.46 -14.80
CA PHE A 61 14.78 -18.34 -15.20
C PHE A 61 15.72 -18.93 -14.13
N PRO A 62 15.63 -20.24 -13.86
CA PRO A 62 16.37 -20.87 -12.77
C PRO A 62 17.88 -20.72 -12.96
N GLY A 63 18.57 -20.29 -11.90
CA GLY A 63 20.03 -20.12 -11.88
C GLY A 63 20.55 -18.83 -12.54
N GLN A 64 19.65 -17.95 -13.03
CA GLN A 64 20.04 -16.67 -13.63
C GLN A 64 19.85 -15.52 -12.65
N ALA A 65 20.78 -14.57 -12.66
CA ALA A 65 20.61 -13.28 -12.00
C ALA A 65 19.86 -12.33 -12.95
N LEU A 66 18.67 -11.91 -12.55
CA LEU A 66 17.86 -10.94 -13.29
C LEU A 66 18.00 -9.57 -12.67
N TYR A 67 18.62 -8.65 -13.40
CA TYR A 67 18.82 -7.27 -12.98
C TYR A 67 17.65 -6.41 -13.42
N ALA A 68 17.19 -5.51 -12.54
CA ALA A 68 16.11 -4.55 -12.84
C ALA A 68 14.85 -5.19 -13.46
N TRP A 69 14.54 -6.45 -13.12
CA TRP A 69 13.36 -7.17 -13.62
C TRP A 69 12.05 -6.55 -13.10
N GLN A 70 12.05 -6.13 -11.83
CA GLN A 70 10.93 -5.41 -11.23
C GLN A 70 11.17 -3.90 -11.30
N ALA A 71 10.09 -3.13 -11.46
CA ALA A 71 10.16 -1.68 -11.40
C ALA A 71 10.78 -1.22 -10.07
N PRO A 72 11.73 -0.26 -10.07
CA PRO A 72 12.64 -0.08 -8.95
C PRO A 72 12.04 0.62 -7.72
N LEU A 73 10.95 1.38 -7.89
CA LEU A 73 10.41 2.23 -6.81
C LEU A 73 10.00 1.42 -5.57
N TYR A 74 9.27 0.32 -5.78
CA TYR A 74 8.80 -0.51 -4.66
C TYR A 74 9.95 -1.25 -3.97
N PRO A 75 10.86 -1.98 -4.67
CA PRO A 75 12.04 -2.56 -4.05
C PRO A 75 12.94 -1.55 -3.34
N PHE A 76 13.11 -0.33 -3.88
CA PHE A 76 13.89 0.71 -3.19
C PHE A 76 13.22 1.18 -1.91
N THR A 77 11.89 1.34 -1.93
CA THR A 77 11.12 1.72 -0.74
C THR A 77 11.25 0.65 0.35
N LEU A 78 11.05 -0.62 -0.01
CA LEU A 78 11.22 -1.74 0.93
C LEU A 78 12.67 -1.87 1.41
N GLY A 79 13.65 -1.75 0.52
CA GLY A 79 15.07 -1.81 0.87
C GLY A 79 15.48 -0.68 1.83
N ALA A 80 14.94 0.52 1.65
CA ALA A 80 15.14 1.62 2.59
C ALA A 80 14.52 1.33 3.96
N LEU A 81 13.30 0.77 4.00
CA LEU A 81 12.67 0.33 5.26
C LEU A 81 13.52 -0.74 5.96
N TYR A 82 14.03 -1.72 5.21
CA TYR A 82 14.85 -2.79 5.76
C TYR A 82 16.23 -2.31 6.22
N ALA A 83 16.82 -1.32 5.56
CA ALA A 83 18.05 -0.69 6.02
C ALA A 83 17.87 0.08 7.35
N LEU A 84 16.69 0.68 7.57
CA LEU A 84 16.40 1.50 8.75
C LEU A 84 15.86 0.69 9.94
N LEU A 85 15.00 -0.31 9.68
CA LEU A 85 14.22 -1.02 10.71
C LEU A 85 14.61 -2.50 10.82
N GLY A 86 15.50 -2.98 9.95
CA GLY A 86 15.87 -4.38 9.81
C GLY A 86 15.00 -5.12 8.79
N ASN A 87 15.52 -6.24 8.29
CA ASN A 87 14.86 -7.08 7.30
C ASN A 87 13.74 -7.92 7.93
N GLN A 88 12.61 -7.27 8.20
CA GLN A 88 11.42 -7.90 8.76
C GLN A 88 10.21 -7.60 7.86
N ILE A 89 9.62 -8.65 7.27
CA ILE A 89 8.44 -8.56 6.39
C ILE A 89 7.28 -7.82 7.08
N PHE A 90 7.19 -7.92 8.40
CA PHE A 90 6.23 -7.17 9.21
C PHE A 90 6.23 -5.66 8.89
N PHE A 91 7.41 -5.03 8.78
CA PHE A 91 7.49 -3.60 8.49
C PHE A 91 7.05 -3.26 7.06
N ALA A 92 7.30 -4.15 6.09
CA ALA A 92 6.81 -3.98 4.73
C ALA A 92 5.27 -4.06 4.67
N LYS A 93 4.67 -5.05 5.34
CA LYS A 93 3.20 -5.17 5.43
C LYS A 93 2.57 -3.99 6.18
N LEU A 94 3.17 -3.55 7.28
CA LEU A 94 2.72 -2.36 8.01
C LEU A 94 2.79 -1.09 7.15
N PHE A 95 3.86 -0.94 6.35
CA PHE A 95 3.95 0.14 5.38
C PHE A 95 2.83 0.07 4.34
N GLY A 96 2.50 -1.11 3.81
CA GLY A 96 1.36 -1.33 2.92
C GLY A 96 0.02 -0.90 3.54
N VAL A 97 -0.21 -1.18 4.83
CA VAL A 97 -1.40 -0.70 5.56
C VAL A 97 -1.47 0.83 5.61
N LEU A 98 -0.33 1.50 5.83
CA LEU A 98 -0.25 2.97 5.85
C LEU A 98 -0.51 3.56 4.47
N VAL A 99 0.13 3.02 3.43
CA VAL A 99 -0.05 3.49 2.05
C VAL A 99 -1.48 3.26 1.60
N GLY A 100 -2.05 2.08 1.84
CA GLY A 100 -3.44 1.79 1.50
C GLY A 100 -4.43 2.72 2.20
N THR A 101 -4.15 3.14 3.43
CA THR A 101 -4.93 4.17 4.14
C THR A 101 -4.75 5.55 3.50
N ALA A 102 -3.53 5.91 3.14
CA ALA A 102 -3.24 7.16 2.44
C ALA A 102 -3.95 7.24 1.08
N THR A 103 -4.07 6.12 0.35
CA THR A 103 -4.82 6.04 -0.90
C THR A 103 -6.29 6.43 -0.72
N VAL A 104 -6.93 6.06 0.39
CA VAL A 104 -8.29 6.50 0.72
C VAL A 104 -8.36 8.03 0.86
N TYR A 105 -7.37 8.64 1.52
CA TYR A 105 -7.29 10.10 1.61
C TYR A 105 -7.06 10.76 0.25
N VAL A 106 -6.14 10.22 -0.56
CA VAL A 106 -5.85 10.74 -1.91
C VAL A 106 -7.11 10.71 -2.78
N VAL A 107 -7.87 9.61 -2.77
CA VAL A 107 -9.12 9.50 -3.53
C VAL A 107 -10.19 10.47 -3.00
N TYR A 108 -10.33 10.60 -1.68
CA TYR A 108 -11.19 11.61 -1.07
C TYR A 108 -10.82 13.01 -1.57
N ASP A 109 -9.54 13.39 -1.49
CA ASP A 109 -9.10 14.74 -1.84
C ASP A 109 -9.22 15.00 -3.35
N ALA A 110 -8.90 14.02 -4.19
CA ALA A 110 -9.08 14.10 -5.63
C ALA A 110 -10.56 14.31 -6.00
N ALA A 111 -11.47 13.46 -5.48
CA ALA A 111 -12.90 13.60 -5.70
C ALA A 111 -13.41 14.96 -5.21
N ARG A 112 -12.97 15.40 -4.02
CA ARG A 112 -13.34 16.71 -3.48
C ARG A 112 -12.90 17.84 -4.40
N ARG A 113 -11.68 17.81 -4.95
CA ARG A 113 -11.17 18.85 -5.86
C ARG A 113 -11.95 18.88 -7.17
N VAL A 114 -12.20 17.71 -7.77
CA VAL A 114 -12.95 17.58 -9.03
C VAL A 114 -14.38 18.09 -8.88
N PHE A 115 -15.12 17.60 -7.88
CA PHE A 115 -16.53 17.95 -7.73
C PHE A 115 -16.75 19.36 -7.16
N ARG A 116 -15.76 19.97 -6.49
CA ARG A 116 -15.86 21.38 -6.10
C ARG A 116 -15.95 22.36 -7.27
N ALA A 117 -15.45 21.98 -8.45
CA ALA A 117 -15.56 22.81 -9.65
C ALA A 117 -16.96 22.73 -10.29
N ALA A 118 -17.71 21.65 -10.03
CA ALA A 118 -18.97 21.34 -10.70
C ALA A 118 -20.22 21.48 -9.81
N THR A 119 -20.08 21.48 -8.49
CA THR A 119 -21.22 21.52 -7.56
C THR A 119 -20.92 22.30 -6.27
N ASP A 120 -21.90 22.42 -5.38
CA ASP A 120 -21.73 23.08 -4.10
C ASP A 120 -20.76 22.33 -3.19
N LYS A 121 -20.09 23.08 -2.30
CA LYS A 121 -19.05 22.55 -1.42
C LYS A 121 -19.53 21.37 -0.56
N THR A 122 -20.77 21.39 -0.09
CA THR A 122 -21.31 20.35 0.79
C THR A 122 -21.52 19.06 0.01
N ARG A 123 -22.10 19.16 -1.19
CA ARG A 123 -22.28 18.00 -2.06
C ARG A 123 -20.96 17.40 -2.53
N ALA A 124 -19.98 18.25 -2.89
CA ALA A 124 -18.63 17.78 -3.23
C ALA A 124 -17.97 17.04 -2.06
N GLU A 125 -18.11 17.51 -0.83
CA GLU A 125 -17.58 16.83 0.37
C GLU A 125 -18.26 15.48 0.62
N ARG A 126 -19.58 15.36 0.38
CA ARG A 126 -20.30 14.08 0.48
C ARG A 126 -19.88 13.08 -0.58
N ILE A 127 -19.73 13.52 -1.84
CA ILE A 127 -19.25 12.68 -2.93
C ILE A 127 -17.85 12.16 -2.62
N ALA A 128 -16.97 13.04 -2.13
CA ALA A 128 -15.62 12.67 -1.73
C ALA A 128 -15.59 11.63 -0.60
N LEU A 129 -16.43 11.79 0.44
CA LEU A 129 -16.57 10.79 1.50
C LEU A 129 -17.06 9.45 0.95
N GLY A 130 -18.04 9.47 0.03
CA GLY A 130 -18.53 8.27 -0.64
C GLY A 130 -17.45 7.57 -1.47
N ALA A 131 -16.69 8.32 -2.27
CA ALA A 131 -15.58 7.77 -3.07
C ALA A 131 -14.50 7.15 -2.18
N GLY A 132 -14.10 7.86 -1.12
CA GLY A 132 -13.16 7.33 -0.13
C GLY A 132 -13.68 6.07 0.55
N LEU A 133 -14.97 6.02 0.93
CA LEU A 133 -15.58 4.83 1.54
C LEU A 133 -15.56 3.63 0.59
N ILE A 134 -15.90 3.82 -0.70
CA ILE A 134 -15.84 2.75 -1.71
C ILE A 134 -14.43 2.17 -1.76
N VAL A 135 -13.39 3.00 -1.83
CA VAL A 135 -11.99 2.56 -1.85
C VAL A 135 -11.57 1.93 -0.51
N ALA A 136 -12.11 2.41 0.62
CA ALA A 136 -11.81 1.87 1.93
C ALA A 136 -12.27 0.41 2.09
N VAL A 137 -13.40 0.04 1.47
CA VAL A 137 -14.02 -1.29 1.59
C VAL A 137 -13.86 -2.17 0.35
N TYR A 138 -13.24 -1.67 -0.73
CA TYR A 138 -13.09 -2.42 -1.96
C TYR A 138 -12.24 -3.68 -1.74
N PRO A 139 -12.76 -4.90 -1.99
CA PRO A 139 -12.08 -6.13 -1.63
C PRO A 139 -10.67 -6.25 -2.20
N GLY A 140 -10.46 -5.87 -3.47
CA GLY A 140 -9.15 -5.95 -4.10
C GLY A 140 -8.08 -5.09 -3.42
N PHE A 141 -8.46 -3.91 -2.90
CA PHE A 141 -7.52 -3.06 -2.15
C PHE A 141 -7.30 -3.55 -0.73
N LEU A 142 -8.30 -4.20 -0.11
CA LEU A 142 -8.14 -4.82 1.19
C LEU A 142 -7.21 -6.03 1.13
N THR A 143 -7.30 -6.84 0.06
CA THR A 143 -6.41 -8.00 -0.13
C THR A 143 -4.97 -7.58 -0.34
N LEU A 144 -4.69 -6.43 -0.95
CA LEU A 144 -3.32 -5.94 -1.11
C LEU A 144 -2.64 -5.57 0.23
N ALA A 145 -3.40 -5.41 1.33
CA ALA A 145 -2.84 -5.02 2.62
C ALA A 145 -1.88 -6.05 3.25
N HIS A 146 -1.96 -7.33 2.85
CA HIS A 146 -1.11 -8.40 3.38
C HIS A 146 -0.02 -8.86 2.39
N LEU A 147 -0.03 -8.34 1.17
CA LEU A 147 0.85 -8.78 0.08
C LEU A 147 2.00 -7.79 -0.12
N LEU A 148 3.16 -8.30 -0.50
CA LEU A 148 4.32 -7.50 -0.88
C LEU A 148 4.33 -7.25 -2.39
N LEU A 149 3.40 -6.43 -2.85
CA LEU A 149 3.21 -6.11 -4.26
C LEU A 149 3.23 -4.61 -4.51
N SER A 150 3.76 -4.24 -5.68
CA SER A 150 3.85 -2.84 -6.12
C SER A 150 2.49 -2.16 -6.30
N GLU A 151 1.45 -2.96 -6.52
CA GLU A 151 0.06 -2.55 -6.73
C GLU A 151 -0.57 -1.99 -5.45
N GLY A 152 0.07 -2.24 -4.29
CA GLY A 152 -0.28 -1.63 -3.02
C GLY A 152 0.31 -0.23 -2.81
N LEU A 153 1.18 0.25 -3.71
CA LEU A 153 1.70 1.64 -3.72
C LEU A 153 0.77 2.63 -4.42
#